data_AF-A0A963X9I1-F1
#
_entry.id   AF-A0A963X9I1-F1
#
_cell.length_a   1.000
_cell.length_b   1.000
_cell.length_c   1.000
_cell.angle_alpha   90.00
_cell.angle_beta   90.00
_cell.angle_gamma   90.00
#
_symmetry.space_group_name_H-M   'P 1'
#
loop_
_entity.id
_entity.type
_entity.pdbx_description
1 polymer ?
#
loop_
_entity_poly.entity_id
_entity_poly.type
_entity_poly.pdbx_seq_one_letter_code
_entity_poly.pdbx_strand_id
1 'polypeptide(L)'
;MRGPHNLWRLIRTGATFERTGAMKVALEAMEAPPRLRLLARVLGWPFKWLGYAGDPALPPVTRAITALGPAYIKFGQVLSTRPDVVGVELSNQLRVLQDKLPPFPRDVAIRLIEA
;
A
#
# COMPACT_ATOMS: atom_id res chain seq x y z
N MET A 1 -7.41 -23.88 12.21
CA MET A 1 -6.97 -22.49 12.53
C MET A 1 -5.85 -22.13 11.56
N ARG A 2 -6.02 -21.09 10.73
CA ARG A 2 -5.11 -20.75 9.63
C ARG A 2 -3.76 -20.28 10.21
N GLY A 3 -2.66 -20.96 9.86
CA GLY A 3 -1.34 -20.86 10.52
C GLY A 3 -0.61 -19.50 10.44
N PRO A 4 0.67 -19.43 10.88
CA PRO A 4 1.43 -18.19 11.12
C PRO A 4 1.65 -17.29 9.89
N HIS A 5 1.42 -17.80 8.68
CA HIS A 5 1.56 -17.04 7.42
C HIS A 5 0.72 -15.75 7.34
N ASN A 6 -0.47 -15.74 7.96
CA ASN A 6 -1.33 -14.55 7.96
C ASN A 6 -0.72 -13.41 8.78
N LEU A 7 -0.03 -13.74 9.87
CA LEU A 7 0.62 -12.76 10.73
C LEU A 7 1.84 -12.15 10.03
N TRP A 8 2.61 -12.98 9.33
CA TRP A 8 3.72 -12.49 8.52
C TRP A 8 3.26 -11.51 7.44
N ARG A 9 2.14 -11.81 6.76
CA ARG A 9 1.55 -10.91 5.77
C ARG A 9 1.13 -9.59 6.39
N LEU A 10 0.47 -9.61 7.55
CA LEU A 10 0.08 -8.40 8.30
C LEU A 10 1.29 -7.53 8.66
N ILE A 11 2.34 -8.13 9.22
CA ILE A 11 3.58 -7.43 9.57
C ILE A 11 4.17 -6.78 8.32
N ARG A 12 4.24 -7.51 7.21
CA ARG A 12 4.77 -7.00 5.94
C ARG A 12 3.92 -5.86 5.37
N THR A 13 2.59 -5.94 5.48
CA THR A 13 1.69 -4.86 5.07
C THR A 13 1.94 -3.60 5.89
N GLY A 14 1.96 -3.70 7.22
CA GLY A 14 2.24 -2.57 8.11
C GLY A 14 3.63 -1.97 7.86
N ALA A 15 4.65 -2.82 7.72
CA ALA A 15 6.01 -2.42 7.39
C ALA A 15 6.10 -1.70 6.04
N THR A 16 5.33 -2.13 5.04
CA THR A 16 5.30 -1.47 3.73
C THR A 16 4.66 -0.08 3.84
N PHE A 17 3.57 0.06 4.60
CA PHE A 17 2.94 1.36 4.85
C PHE A 17 3.90 2.33 5.57
N GLU A 18 4.69 1.84 6.53
CA GLU A 18 5.73 2.63 7.18
C GLU A 18 6.90 2.95 6.24
N ARG A 19 7.28 2.01 5.37
CA ARG A 19 8.40 2.19 4.44
C ARG A 19 8.12 3.23 3.37
N THR A 20 6.90 3.24 2.84
CA THR A 20 6.47 4.17 1.78
C THR A 20 6.00 5.52 2.32
N GLY A 21 5.78 5.63 3.63
CA GLY A 21 5.20 6.82 4.28
C GLY A 21 3.67 6.85 4.27
N ALA A 22 3.01 5.83 3.71
CA ALA A 22 1.55 5.72 3.72
C ALA A 22 0.94 5.64 5.13
N MET A 23 1.70 5.15 6.12
CA MET A 23 1.23 5.09 7.51
C MET A 23 0.86 6.48 8.05
N LYS A 24 1.62 7.52 7.68
CA LYS A 24 1.31 8.89 8.09
C LYS A 24 -0.06 9.32 7.56
N VAL A 25 -0.31 9.07 6.28
CA VAL A 25 -1.59 9.41 5.61
C VAL A 25 -2.74 8.64 6.24
N ALA A 26 -2.55 7.34 6.52
CA ALA A 26 -3.57 6.52 7.17
C ALA A 26 -3.93 7.03 8.58
N LEU A 27 -2.93 7.38 9.38
CA LEU A 27 -3.13 7.90 10.73
C LEU A 27 -3.78 9.30 10.73
N GLU A 28 -3.45 10.14 9.75
CA GLU A 28 -4.09 11.44 9.55
C GLU A 28 -5.57 11.27 9.15
N ALA A 29 -5.87 10.34 8.24
CA ALA A 29 -7.24 10.02 7.83
C ALA A 29 -8.10 9.43 8.96
N MET A 30 -7.48 8.74 9.92
CA MET A 30 -8.15 8.21 11.11
C MET A 30 -8.24 9.22 12.28
N GLU A 31 -7.86 10.49 12.06
CA GLU A 31 -7.81 11.52 13.10
C GLU A 31 -7.02 11.09 14.36
N ALA A 32 -5.99 10.26 14.17
CA ALA A 32 -5.25 9.65 15.27
C ALA A 32 -4.57 10.72 16.14
N PRO A 33 -4.63 10.65 17.48
CA PRO A 33 -3.97 11.61 18.35
C PRO A 33 -2.43 11.51 18.23
N PRO A 34 -1.68 12.59 18.52
CA PRO A 34 -0.22 12.63 18.32
C PRO A 34 0.55 11.50 19.00
N ARG A 35 0.12 11.10 20.21
CA ARG A 35 0.69 9.96 20.96
C ARG A 35 0.57 8.64 20.20
N LEU A 36 -0.55 8.41 19.52
CA LEU A 36 -0.78 7.19 18.75
C LEU A 36 0.07 7.20 17.48
N ARG A 37 0.24 8.37 16.85
CA ARG A 37 1.14 8.52 15.69
C ARG A 37 2.59 8.22 16.06
N LEU A 38 3.04 8.74 17.21
CA LEU A 38 4.38 8.46 17.73
C LEU A 38 4.55 6.97 18.01
N LEU A 39 3.58 6.35 18.68
CA LEU A 39 3.61 4.93 18.99
C LEU A 39 3.68 4.06 17.72
N ALA A 40 2.82 4.32 16.74
CA ALA A 40 2.82 3.61 15.47
C ALA A 40 4.19 3.68 14.78
N ARG A 41 4.80 4.87 14.77
CA ARG A 41 6.11 5.09 14.16
C ARG A 41 7.24 4.40 14.91
N VAL A 42 7.24 4.46 16.24
CA VAL A 42 8.27 3.80 17.07
C VAL A 42 8.18 2.29 16.97
N LEU A 43 6.96 1.73 17.00
CA LEU A 43 6.74 0.30 16.85
C LEU A 43 6.98 -0.18 15.41
N GLY A 44 6.66 0.62 14.41
CA GLY A 44 6.80 0.29 12.99
C GLY A 44 8.23 0.41 12.47
N TRP A 45 9.02 1.35 12.99
CA TRP A 45 10.41 1.59 12.58
C TRP A 45 11.30 0.33 12.54
N PRO A 46 11.36 -0.53 13.58
CA PRO A 46 12.20 -1.73 13.55
C PRO A 46 11.75 -2.75 12.48
N PHE A 47 10.50 -2.69 12.04
CA PHE A 47 9.97 -3.58 11.00
C PHE A 47 9.99 -2.95 9.60
N LYS A 48 10.33 -1.66 9.45
CA LYS A 48 10.33 -0.93 8.18
C LYS A 48 11.12 -1.63 7.08
N TRP A 49 12.24 -2.27 7.42
CA TRP A 49 13.08 -2.99 6.47
C TRP A 49 12.40 -4.22 5.86
N LEU A 50 11.41 -4.83 6.55
CA LEU A 50 10.62 -5.96 6.06
C LEU A 50 9.56 -5.56 5.03
N GLY A 51 9.27 -4.27 4.92
CA GLY A 51 8.31 -3.71 3.97
C GLY A 51 8.91 -3.52 2.57
N TYR A 52 8.05 -3.51 1.57
CA TYR A 52 8.46 -3.20 0.20
C TYR A 52 8.73 -1.72 0.03
N ALA A 53 9.81 -1.38 -0.67
CA ALA A 53 10.11 0.01 -0.96
C ALA A 53 9.08 0.59 -1.92
N GLY A 54 8.69 -0.12 -2.98
CA GLY A 54 7.87 0.44 -4.05
C GLY A 54 8.55 1.60 -4.79
N ASP A 55 7.87 2.15 -5.78
CA ASP A 55 8.36 3.24 -6.62
C ASP A 55 8.35 4.60 -5.87
N PRO A 56 9.51 5.24 -5.62
CA PRO A 56 9.58 6.55 -4.96
C PRO A 56 8.90 7.68 -5.73
N ALA A 57 8.66 7.54 -7.03
CA ALA A 57 7.97 8.57 -7.83
C ALA A 57 6.46 8.62 -7.54
N LEU A 58 5.89 7.59 -6.92
CA LEU A 58 4.47 7.53 -6.59
C LEU A 58 4.17 8.17 -5.22
N PRO A 59 2.98 8.78 -5.05
CA PRO A 59 2.50 9.22 -3.74
C PRO A 59 2.51 8.08 -2.71
N PRO A 60 2.67 8.38 -1.40
CA PRO A 60 2.91 7.36 -0.38
C PRO A 60 1.92 6.19 -0.37
N VAL A 61 0.61 6.48 -0.46
CA VAL A 61 -0.44 5.45 -0.42
C VAL A 61 -0.47 4.64 -1.72
N THR A 62 -0.42 5.29 -2.88
CA THR A 62 -0.34 4.63 -4.18
C THR A 62 0.88 3.72 -4.25
N ARG A 63 2.03 4.20 -3.79
CA ARG A 63 3.29 3.46 -3.68
C ARG A 63 3.16 2.21 -2.80
N ALA A 64 2.48 2.32 -1.66
CA ALA A 64 2.24 1.17 -0.78
C ALA A 64 1.35 0.13 -1.45
N ILE A 65 0.25 0.58 -2.05
CA ILE A 65 -0.75 -0.29 -2.67
C ILE A 65 -0.17 -1.04 -3.86
N THR A 66 0.57 -0.37 -4.74
CA THR A 66 1.23 -1.01 -5.89
C THR A 66 2.29 -2.00 -5.43
N ALA A 67 3.10 -1.65 -4.43
CA ALA A 67 4.14 -2.52 -3.90
C ALA A 67 3.61 -3.78 -3.22
N LEU A 68 2.42 -3.73 -2.62
CA LEU A 68 1.76 -4.89 -2.00
C LEU A 68 1.10 -5.83 -3.01
N GLY A 69 0.91 -5.38 -4.26
CA GLY A 69 0.53 -6.23 -5.39
C GLY A 69 -0.98 -6.26 -5.69
N PRO A 70 -1.41 -7.19 -6.58
CA PRO A 70 -2.69 -7.11 -7.28
C PRO A 70 -3.94 -7.03 -6.41
N ALA A 71 -3.96 -7.72 -5.27
CA ALA A 71 -5.11 -7.68 -4.36
C ALA A 71 -5.30 -6.28 -3.74
N TYR A 72 -4.20 -5.62 -3.39
CA TYR A 72 -4.23 -4.25 -2.86
C TYR A 72 -4.52 -3.25 -3.97
N ILE A 73 -4.01 -3.46 -5.19
CA ILE A 73 -4.33 -2.62 -6.35
C ILE A 73 -5.84 -2.59 -6.58
N LYS A 74 -6.51 -3.76 -6.59
CA LYS A 74 -7.97 -3.85 -6.71
C LYS A 74 -8.69 -3.11 -5.59
N PHE A 75 -8.21 -3.23 -4.35
CA PHE A 75 -8.76 -2.48 -3.23
C PHE A 75 -8.61 -0.96 -3.44
N GLY A 76 -7.44 -0.49 -3.89
CA GLY A 76 -7.20 0.91 -4.23
C GLY A 76 -8.09 1.41 -5.36
N GLN A 77 -8.38 0.57 -6.37
CA GLN A 77 -9.33 0.90 -7.44
C GLN A 77 -10.75 1.12 -6.89
N VAL A 78 -11.21 0.27 -5.97
CA VAL A 78 -12.50 0.47 -5.30
C VAL A 78 -12.51 1.76 -4.47
N LEU A 79 -11.43 2.07 -3.75
CA LEU A 79 -11.34 3.31 -2.97
C LEU A 79 -11.28 4.56 -3.86
N SER A 80 -10.68 4.47 -5.04
CA SER A 80 -10.58 5.60 -5.99
C SER A 80 -11.92 6.05 -6.59
N THR A 81 -12.99 5.26 -6.41
CA THR A 81 -14.35 5.64 -6.81
C THR A 81 -15.19 6.13 -5.63
N ARG A 82 -14.65 6.13 -4.41
CA ARG A 82 -15.34 6.45 -3.15
C ARG A 82 -14.65 7.62 -2.42
N PRO A 83 -14.71 8.85 -2.95
CA PRO A 83 -14.13 10.03 -2.31
C PRO A 83 -14.77 10.34 -0.95
N ASP A 84 -15.98 9.83 -0.69
CA ASP A 84 -16.65 9.89 0.60
C ASP A 84 -15.94 9.07 1.70
N VAL A 85 -15.17 8.05 1.33
CA VAL A 85 -14.48 7.16 2.28
C VAL A 85 -13.05 7.60 2.55
N VAL A 86 -12.33 8.00 1.50
CA VAL A 86 -10.89 8.29 1.58
C VAL A 86 -10.54 9.77 1.41
N GLY A 87 -11.53 10.62 1.15
CA GLY A 87 -11.34 12.01 0.78
C GLY A 87 -11.05 12.19 -0.71
N VAL A 88 -11.38 13.38 -1.22
CA VAL A 88 -11.25 13.73 -2.65
C VAL A 88 -9.80 13.63 -3.13
N GLU A 89 -8.86 14.13 -2.33
CA GLU A 89 -7.44 14.16 -2.68
C GLU A 89 -6.87 12.75 -2.87
N LEU A 90 -7.04 11.87 -1.87
CA LEU A 90 -6.55 10.50 -1.96
C LEU A 90 -7.29 9.70 -3.03
N SER A 91 -8.60 9.91 -3.17
CA SER A 91 -9.38 9.29 -4.26
C SER A 91 -8.77 9.61 -5.63
N ASN A 92 -8.47 10.88 -5.89
CA ASN A 92 -7.83 11.33 -7.14
C ASN A 92 -6.43 10.71 -7.34
N GLN A 93 -5.61 10.64 -6.28
CA GLN A 93 -4.29 9.99 -6.35
C GLN A 93 -4.39 8.50 -6.71
N LEU A 94 -5.42 7.81 -6.22
CA LEU A 94 -5.64 6.38 -6.49
C LEU A 94 -6.21 6.10 -7.89
N ARG A 95 -6.75 7.10 -8.60
CA ARG A 95 -7.25 6.92 -9.98
C ARG A 95 -6.19 6.40 -10.94
N VAL A 96 -4.91 6.66 -10.68
CA VAL A 96 -3.79 6.12 -11.48
C VAL A 96 -3.78 4.58 -11.49
N LEU A 97 -4.35 3.95 -10.46
CA LEU A 97 -4.44 2.49 -10.35
C LEU A 97 -5.44 1.87 -11.32
N GLN A 98 -6.30 2.65 -11.96
CA GLN A 98 -7.27 2.16 -12.94
C GLN A 98 -6.57 1.91 -14.28
N ASP A 99 -6.33 2.97 -15.06
CA ASP A 99 -5.90 2.84 -16.46
C ASP A 99 -4.46 3.29 -16.72
N LYS A 100 -3.74 3.73 -15.68
CA LYS A 100 -2.42 4.39 -15.84
C LYS A 100 -1.28 3.66 -15.13
N LEU A 101 -1.45 2.38 -14.78
CA LEU A 101 -0.36 1.58 -14.24
C LEU A 101 0.61 1.17 -15.35
N PRO A 102 1.93 1.20 -15.08
CA PRO A 102 2.91 0.72 -16.04
C PRO A 102 2.68 -0.78 -16.32
N PRO A 103 2.91 -1.24 -17.56
CA PRO A 103 2.83 -2.65 -17.88
C PRO A 103 3.89 -3.42 -17.11
N PHE A 104 3.57 -4.66 -16.76
CA PHE A 104 4.56 -5.58 -16.21
C PHE A 104 5.53 -6.06 -17.32
N PRO A 105 6.72 -6.57 -16.95
CA PRO A 105 7.72 -6.97 -17.93
C PRO A 105 7.20 -8.02 -18.94
N ARG A 106 7.51 -7.82 -20.23
CA ARG A 106 7.05 -8.70 -21.32
C ARG A 106 7.54 -10.14 -21.16
N ASP A 107 8.75 -10.34 -20.67
CA ASP A 107 9.34 -11.66 -20.43
C ASP A 107 8.56 -12.47 -19.38
N VAL A 108 7.93 -11.80 -18.41
CA VAL A 108 7.02 -12.44 -17.46
C VAL A 108 5.75 -12.88 -18.18
N ALA A 109 5.23 -12.07 -19.11
CA ALA A 109 4.03 -12.41 -19.87
C ALA A 109 4.24 -13.64 -20.75
N ILE A 110 5.34 -13.67 -21.51
CA ILE A 110 5.70 -14.78 -22.40
C ILE A 110 5.82 -16.08 -21.59
N ARG A 111 6.61 -16.06 -20.51
CA ARG A 111 6.80 -17.24 -19.64
C ARG A 111 5.49 -17.79 -19.07
N LEU A 112 4.50 -16.94 -18.84
CA LEU A 112 3.24 -17.34 -18.23
C LEU A 112 2.23 -17.90 -19.25
N ILE A 113 2.36 -17.56 -20.53
CA ILE A 113 1.54 -18.08 -21.64
C ILE A 113 2.11 -19.38 -22.20
N GLU A 114 3.44 -19.51 -22.23
CA GLU A 114 4.14 -20.68 -22.79
C GLU A 114 4.34 -21.84 -21.78
N ALA A 115 3.94 -21.66 -20.51
CA ALA A 115 3.98 -22.67 -19.45
C ALA A 115 2.74 -23.55 -19.45
#